data_AF-A0A9E6B7B4-F1
#
_entry.id   AF-A0A9E6B7B4-F1
#
_cell.length_a   1.000
_cell.length_b   1.000
_cell.length_c   1.000
_cell.angle_alpha   90.00
_cell.angle_beta   90.00
_cell.angle_gamma   90.00
#
_symmetry.space_group_name_H-M   'P 1'
#
loop_
_entity.id
_entity.type
_entity.pdbx_description
1 polymer ?
#
loop_
_entity_poly.entity_id
_entity_poly.type
_entity_poly.pdbx_seq_one_letter_code
_entity_poly.pdbx_strand_id
1 'polypeptide(L)'
;MRRVVVTGMGVVSSIGDNVEQVKKSLWNGTSGIAADEDMIKYGFRSQVSGAPSLDWEEVLDRKERRFMGAGAAWNFIAMNEAIAMSGLEDGDISNIR
;
A
#
# COMPACT_ATOMS: atom_id res chain seq x y z
N MET A 1 -22.75 -8.53 22.89
CA MET A 1 -21.63 -8.17 21.98
C MET A 1 -22.12 -7.12 20.99
N ARG A 2 -21.25 -6.18 20.59
CA ARG A 2 -21.59 -5.17 19.56
C ARG A 2 -21.30 -5.72 18.16
N ARG A 3 -22.06 -5.29 17.17
CA ARG A 3 -21.76 -5.54 15.75
C ARG A 3 -20.62 -4.61 15.30
N VAL A 4 -19.79 -5.09 14.38
CA VAL A 4 -18.66 -4.34 13.79
C VAL A 4 -18.76 -4.43 12.27
N VAL A 5 -18.40 -3.35 11.58
CA VAL A 5 -18.43 -3.24 10.11
C VAL A 5 -17.12 -2.64 9.59
N VAL A 6 -16.82 -2.87 8.32
CA VAL A 6 -15.68 -2.25 7.61
C VAL A 6 -16.21 -1.03 6.84
N THR A 7 -15.62 0.14 7.05
CA THR A 7 -16.07 1.42 6.46
C THR A 7 -15.08 2.04 5.46
N GLY A 8 -13.83 1.59 5.46
CA GLY A 8 -12.80 2.04 4.52
C GLY A 8 -11.72 0.99 4.34
N MET A 9 -11.02 1.06 3.22
CA MET A 9 -9.91 0.19 2.86
C MET A 9 -8.87 0.98 2.09
N GLY A 10 -7.61 0.58 2.21
CA GLY A 10 -6.53 1.12 1.41
C GLY A 10 -5.46 0.08 1.20
N VAL A 11 -4.75 0.15 0.08
CA VAL A 11 -3.83 -0.90 -0.36
C VAL A 11 -2.71 -0.37 -1.24
N VAL A 12 -1.50 -0.84 -0.97
CA VAL A 12 -0.37 -0.77 -1.90
C VAL A 12 0.09 -2.20 -2.14
N SER A 13 0.12 -2.64 -3.40
CA SER A 13 0.31 -4.04 -3.78
C SER A 13 1.04 -4.15 -5.11
N SER A 14 1.60 -5.33 -5.40
CA SER A 14 2.24 -5.63 -6.67
C SER A 14 1.30 -5.59 -7.88
N ILE A 15 -0.01 -5.57 -7.64
CA ILE A 15 -1.05 -5.50 -8.70
C ILE A 15 -1.81 -4.17 -8.70
N GLY A 16 -1.35 -3.17 -7.95
CA GLY A 16 -1.94 -1.84 -7.95
C GLY A 16 -1.62 -1.06 -6.68
N ASP A 17 -1.57 0.27 -6.84
CA ASP A 17 -1.15 1.21 -5.80
C ASP A 17 -2.34 1.81 -5.02
N ASN A 18 -3.56 1.37 -5.33
CA ASN A 18 -4.80 1.74 -4.67
C ASN A 18 -5.90 0.69 -4.93
N VAL A 19 -7.03 0.82 -4.24
CA VAL A 19 -8.15 -0.13 -4.30
C VAL A 19 -8.70 -0.31 -5.71
N GLU A 20 -8.83 0.77 -6.48
CA GLU A 20 -9.41 0.70 -7.83
C GLU A 20 -8.46 0.00 -8.82
N GLN A 21 -7.15 0.25 -8.73
CA GLN A 21 -6.17 -0.46 -9.54
C GLN A 21 -6.13 -1.96 -9.18
N VAL A 22 -6.08 -2.29 -7.89
CA VAL A 22 -6.09 -3.69 -7.44
C VAL A 22 -7.35 -4.40 -7.92
N LYS A 23 -8.52 -3.79 -7.77
CA LYS A 23 -9.80 -4.31 -8.28
C LYS A 23 -9.72 -4.56 -9.78
N LYS A 24 -9.22 -3.60 -10.56
CA LYS A 24 -9.07 -3.75 -12.02
C LYS A 24 -8.15 -4.93 -12.37
N SER A 25 -7.02 -5.07 -11.68
CA SER A 25 -6.10 -6.20 -11.89
C SER A 25 -6.72 -7.55 -11.54
N LEU A 26 -7.51 -7.63 -10.46
CA LEU A 26 -8.25 -8.83 -10.09
C LEU A 26 -9.28 -9.20 -11.17
N TRP A 27 -10.04 -8.23 -11.67
CA TRP A 27 -11.02 -8.46 -12.74
C TRP A 27 -10.39 -8.95 -14.05
N ASN A 28 -9.18 -8.47 -14.36
CA ASN A 28 -8.48 -8.80 -15.59
C ASN A 28 -7.51 -10.00 -15.45
N GLY A 29 -7.34 -10.55 -14.25
CA GLY A 29 -6.33 -11.58 -13.99
C GLY A 29 -4.90 -11.12 -14.23
N THR A 30 -4.61 -9.83 -14.00
CA THR A 30 -3.28 -9.25 -14.21
C THR A 30 -2.32 -9.69 -13.09
N SER A 31 -1.22 -10.35 -13.47
CA SER A 31 -0.16 -10.74 -12.53
C SER A 31 0.70 -9.53 -12.15
N GLY A 32 1.12 -9.46 -10.88
CA GLY A 32 2.08 -8.48 -10.38
C GLY A 32 3.49 -9.05 -10.20
N ILE A 33 3.75 -10.26 -10.70
CA ILE A 33 5.07 -10.91 -10.59
C ILE A 33 5.94 -10.50 -11.77
N ALA A 34 7.15 -10.01 -11.48
CA ALA A 34 8.14 -9.61 -12.47
C ALA A 34 9.53 -10.15 -12.12
N ALA A 35 10.48 -10.01 -13.06
CA ALA A 35 11.89 -10.28 -12.79
C ALA A 35 12.43 -9.26 -11.78
N ASP A 36 13.21 -9.74 -10.82
CA ASP A 36 13.81 -8.93 -9.76
C ASP A 36 15.31 -8.78 -10.01
N GLU A 37 15.72 -7.60 -10.48
CA GLU A 37 17.10 -7.32 -10.90
C GLU A 37 18.10 -7.48 -9.75
N ASP A 38 17.71 -7.13 -8.52
CA ASP A 38 18.55 -7.28 -7.35
C ASP A 38 18.75 -8.76 -7.02
N MET A 39 17.68 -9.56 -6.99
CA MET A 39 17.80 -11.00 -6.79
C MET A 39 18.68 -11.68 -7.85
N ILE A 40 18.54 -11.29 -9.13
CA ILE A 40 19.38 -11.77 -10.23
C ILE A 40 20.85 -11.39 -9.97
N LYS A 41 21.10 -10.12 -9.70
CA LYS A 41 22.44 -9.57 -9.45
C LYS A 41 23.15 -10.27 -8.29
N TYR A 42 22.42 -10.59 -7.22
CA TYR A 42 22.99 -11.25 -6.05
C TYR A 42 23.04 -12.79 -6.17
N GLY A 43 22.67 -13.36 -7.32
CA GLY A 43 22.78 -14.80 -7.58
C GLY A 43 21.78 -15.65 -6.80
N PHE A 44 20.61 -15.09 -6.46
CA PHE A 44 19.58 -15.83 -5.76
C PHE A 44 18.98 -16.91 -6.66
N ARG A 45 18.52 -18.00 -6.03
CA ARG A 45 17.80 -19.07 -6.74
C ARG A 45 16.46 -18.59 -7.30
N SER A 46 15.71 -17.83 -6.51
CA SER A 46 14.53 -17.09 -6.99
C SER A 46 15.01 -15.79 -7.64
N GLN A 47 14.46 -15.46 -8.79
CA GLN A 47 14.82 -14.28 -9.59
C GLN A 47 13.58 -13.45 -9.97
N VAL A 48 12.47 -13.69 -9.27
CA VAL A 48 11.19 -13.03 -9.48
C VAL A 48 10.61 -12.60 -8.13
N SER A 49 9.88 -11.50 -8.14
CA SER A 49 9.17 -10.99 -6.96
C SER A 49 7.87 -10.30 -7.37
N GLY A 50 6.99 -10.10 -6.39
CA GLY A 50 5.81 -9.24 -6.49
C GLY A 50 6.04 -7.98 -5.67
N ALA A 51 7.01 -7.16 -6.07
CA ALA A 51 7.27 -5.89 -5.41
C ALA A 51 6.23 -4.83 -5.85
N PRO A 52 5.71 -3.98 -4.95
CA PRO A 52 4.95 -2.80 -5.36
C PRO A 52 5.80 -1.87 -6.24
N SER A 53 5.19 -1.27 -7.26
CA SER A 53 5.84 -0.32 -8.16
C SER A 53 5.85 1.12 -7.66
N LEU A 54 5.07 1.43 -6.62
CA LEU A 54 4.93 2.78 -6.10
C LEU A 54 6.21 3.31 -5.46
N ASP A 55 6.78 4.35 -6.06
CA ASP A 55 7.89 5.10 -5.45
C ASP A 55 7.36 5.98 -4.31
N TRP A 56 7.49 5.46 -3.10
CA TRP A 56 7.07 6.14 -1.89
C TRP A 56 7.88 7.41 -1.57
N GLU A 57 9.08 7.57 -2.15
CA GLU A 57 9.89 8.77 -1.95
C GLU A 57 9.38 9.96 -2.77
N GLU A 58 8.72 9.70 -3.90
CA GLU A 58 8.08 10.72 -4.74
C GLU A 58 6.67 11.08 -4.26
N VAL A 59 5.97 10.12 -3.64
CA VAL A 59 4.59 10.31 -3.18
C VAL A 59 4.50 11.03 -1.83
N LEU A 60 5.42 10.75 -0.91
CA LEU A 60 5.38 11.29 0.45
C LEU A 60 6.36 12.45 0.63
N ASP A 61 5.93 13.47 1.39
CA ASP A 61 6.84 14.56 1.75
C ASP A 61 8.00 14.01 2.61
N ARG A 62 9.19 14.60 2.42
CA ARG A 62 10.41 14.21 3.15
C ARG A 62 10.20 14.20 4.67
N LYS A 63 9.41 15.13 5.19
CA LYS A 63 9.12 15.24 6.63
C LYS A 63 8.25 14.08 7.12
N GLU A 64 7.27 13.66 6.33
CA GLU A 64 6.38 12.54 6.66
C GLU A 64 7.14 11.22 6.69
N ARG A 65 8.03 11.01 5.70
CA ARG A 65 8.80 9.77 5.57
C ARG A 65 10.09 9.71 6.39
N ARG A 66 10.40 10.72 7.22
CA ARG A 66 11.66 10.84 8.00
C ARG A 66 11.98 9.60 8.84
N PHE A 67 10.96 8.91 9.34
CA PHE A 67 11.09 7.75 10.20
C PHE A 67 10.58 6.45 9.56
N MET A 68 10.38 6.45 8.24
CA MET A 68 9.77 5.34 7.51
C MET A 68 10.80 4.66 6.59
N GLY A 69 10.88 3.33 6.66
CA GLY A 69 11.38 2.52 5.55
C GLY A 69 10.25 2.24 4.55
N ALA A 70 10.58 1.68 3.38
CA ALA A 70 9.63 1.44 2.28
C ALA A 70 8.31 0.79 2.73
N GLY A 71 8.37 -0.29 3.51
CA GLY A 71 7.16 -0.97 4.01
C GLY A 71 6.28 -0.09 4.90
N ALA A 72 6.88 0.75 5.76
CA ALA A 72 6.13 1.69 6.60
C ALA A 72 5.53 2.83 5.78
N ALA A 73 6.25 3.29 4.75
CA ALA A 73 5.78 4.32 3.84
C ALA A 73 4.57 3.84 3.01
N TRP A 74 4.64 2.64 2.43
CA TRP A 74 3.49 2.04 1.74
C TRP A 74 2.29 1.83 2.66
N ASN A 75 2.52 1.43 3.92
CA ASN A 75 1.45 1.34 4.91
C ASN A 75 0.82 2.71 5.22
N PHE A 76 1.63 3.77 5.32
CA PHE A 76 1.11 5.12 5.52
C PHE A 76 0.26 5.59 4.33
N ILE A 77 0.68 5.30 3.11
CA ILE A 77 -0.11 5.58 1.90
C ILE A 77 -1.44 4.84 1.92
N ALA A 78 -1.42 3.54 2.23
CA ALA A 78 -2.63 2.73 2.37
C ALA A 78 -3.54 3.24 3.51
N MET A 79 -2.97 3.71 4.63
CA MET A 79 -3.74 4.31 5.73
C MET A 79 -4.46 5.58 5.26
N ASN A 80 -3.78 6.45 4.51
CA ASN A 80 -4.38 7.67 3.97
C ASN A 80 -5.53 7.36 3.01
N GLU A 81 -5.37 6.35 2.14
CA GLU A 81 -6.46 5.89 1.28
C GLU A 81 -7.66 5.38 2.08
N ALA A 82 -7.41 4.56 3.13
CA ALA A 82 -8.47 4.02 3.98
C ALA A 82 -9.24 5.11 4.74
N ILE A 83 -8.52 6.10 5.28
CA ILE A 83 -9.11 7.27 5.95
C ILE A 83 -9.99 8.04 4.97
N ALA A 84 -9.45 8.37 3.78
CA ALA A 84 -10.19 9.08 2.76
C ALA A 84 -11.46 8.33 2.32
N MET A 85 -11.37 7.01 2.12
CA MET A 85 -12.51 6.17 1.74
C MET A 85 -13.57 6.08 2.84
N SER A 86 -13.13 6.06 4.11
CA SER A 86 -14.05 5.98 5.26
C SER A 86 -14.80 7.28 5.56
N GLY A 87 -14.33 8.41 5.03
CA GLY A 87 -14.90 9.73 5.29
C GLY A 87 -14.73 10.21 6.73
N LEU A 88 -13.77 9.65 7.48
CA LEU A 88 -13.45 10.07 8.83
C LEU A 88 -12.79 11.46 8.82
N GLU A 89 -13.18 12.30 9.78
CA GLU A 89 -12.54 13.58 10.02
C GLU A 89 -11.41 13.42 11.07
N ASP A 90 -10.51 14.39 11.18
CA ASP A 90 -9.36 14.31 12.12
C ASP A 90 -9.78 14.01 13.57
N GLY A 91 -10.94 14.55 13.98
CA GLY A 91 -11.52 14.30 15.30
C GLY A 91 -11.99 12.85 15.52
N ASP A 92 -12.38 12.14 14.46
CA ASP A 92 -12.77 10.74 14.54
C ASP A 92 -11.55 9.80 14.66
N ILE A 93 -10.39 10.26 14.15
CA ILE A 93 -9.14 9.49 14.13
C ILE A 93 -8.38 9.67 15.45
N SER A 94 -8.29 10.91 15.93
CA SER A 94 -7.56 11.29 17.14
C SER A 94 -8.50 11.91 18.18
N ASN A 95 -9.20 11.07 18.93
CA ASN A 95 -10.09 11.47 20.04
C ASN A 95 -9.70 10.84 21.37
N ILE A 96 -10.19 11.46 22.45
CA ILE A 96 -10.23 10.87 23.78
C ILE A 96 -11.33 9.79 23.76
N ARG A 97 -10.97 8.58 24.17
CA ARG A 97 -11.88 7.43 24.30
C ARG A 97 -12.32 7.22 25.74
#